data_AF-A0A0X8JF93-F1
#
_entry.id   AF-A0A0X8JF93-F1
#
_cell.length_a   1.000
_cell.length_b   1.000
_cell.length_c   1.000
_cell.angle_alpha   90.00
_cell.angle_beta   90.00
_cell.angle_gamma   90.00
#
_symmetry.space_group_name_H-M   'P 1'
#
loop_
_entity.id
_entity.type
_entity.pdbx_description
1 polymer ?
#
loop_
_entity_poly.entity_id
_entity_poly.type
_entity_poly.pdbx_seq_one_letter_code
_entity_poly.pdbx_strand_id
1 'polypeptide(L)'
;MTKRESYRKGPVLLRGTQIPAQTTDARLLSSRDDTDWLHKDPWRVMRIQAEFVEGFGALAELGPAVSVFGSARTRPDDPYYAVAEETGHRLADAGYAVITGGGPGAMEAANKGAQEAGGVSVGLGIELPHEQGMNEYVDLGVNFRYFFARKTMFVKYSDGFVVMPGGFGTMDELFEALTLVQTRKVLSFPVVLVGRDYWGGLHDWIRTTLVDAGTVSPEDPELLHVVDTAEEAVELVVGTAKRVRADAAAQAAAEAAEAAQAAAARDGEE
;
A
#
# COMPACT_ATOMS: atom_id res chain seq x y z
N MET A 1 -8.89 -52.90 40.82
CA MET A 1 -8.11 -52.02 39.94
C MET A 1 -8.50 -50.58 40.21
N THR A 2 -7.65 -49.81 40.88
CA THR A 2 -7.87 -48.38 41.17
C THR A 2 -7.81 -47.61 39.85
N LYS A 3 -8.87 -46.89 39.52
CA LYS A 3 -8.99 -46.14 38.26
C LYS A 3 -7.92 -45.04 38.26
N ARG A 4 -6.90 -45.18 37.42
CA ARG A 4 -5.78 -44.23 37.35
C ARG A 4 -6.31 -42.87 36.88
N GLU A 5 -6.09 -41.84 37.69
CA GLU A 5 -6.52 -40.48 37.39
C GLU A 5 -5.95 -40.01 36.04
N SER A 6 -6.80 -39.35 35.24
CA SER A 6 -6.49 -38.94 33.88
C SER A 6 -7.01 -37.54 33.59
N TYR A 7 -6.18 -36.72 32.95
CA TYR A 7 -6.45 -35.33 32.57
C TYR A 7 -6.25 -35.15 31.05
N ARG A 8 -7.08 -34.35 30.39
CA ARG A 8 -6.94 -34.04 28.95
C ARG A 8 -6.53 -32.58 28.76
N LYS A 9 -5.47 -32.34 27.97
CA LYS A 9 -5.03 -31.01 27.51
C LYS A 9 -5.17 -30.96 25.99
N GLY A 10 -6.34 -30.54 25.51
CA GLY A 10 -6.68 -30.62 24.08
C GLY A 10 -6.59 -32.07 23.57
N PRO A 11 -5.80 -32.36 22.52
CA PRO A 11 -5.63 -33.73 22.01
C PRO A 11 -4.76 -34.64 22.89
N VAL A 12 -4.11 -34.10 23.94
CA VAL A 12 -3.12 -34.84 24.75
C VAL A 12 -3.76 -35.44 26.01
N LEU A 13 -3.48 -36.72 26.30
CA LEU A 13 -3.89 -37.42 27.53
C LEU A 13 -2.74 -37.51 28.54
N LEU A 14 -2.96 -37.03 29.76
CA LEU A 14 -1.98 -37.01 30.87
C LEU A 14 -2.48 -37.88 32.02
N ARG A 15 -1.58 -38.58 32.73
CA ARG A 15 -1.91 -39.46 33.88
C ARG A 15 -0.81 -39.43 34.95
N GLY A 16 -1.19 -39.66 36.20
CA GLY A 16 -0.25 -39.69 37.33
C GLY A 16 0.53 -38.38 37.45
N THR A 17 1.85 -38.46 37.60
CA THR A 17 2.73 -37.30 37.78
C THR A 17 2.78 -36.33 36.60
N GLN A 18 2.20 -36.69 35.46
CA GLN A 18 2.10 -35.83 34.27
C GLN A 18 0.87 -34.90 34.32
N ILE A 19 -0.06 -35.08 35.27
CA ILE A 19 -1.21 -34.20 35.45
C ILE A 19 -0.71 -32.87 36.04
N PRO A 20 -0.91 -31.73 35.36
CA PRO A 20 -0.42 -30.44 35.83
C PRO A 20 -1.22 -29.95 37.04
N ALA A 21 -0.55 -29.25 37.97
CA ALA A 21 -1.19 -28.66 39.15
C ALA A 21 -2.13 -27.49 38.80
N GLN A 22 -1.99 -26.90 37.61
CA GLN A 22 -2.82 -25.80 37.11
C GLN A 22 -3.26 -26.07 35.67
N THR A 23 -4.49 -25.67 35.35
CA THR A 23 -5.02 -25.71 33.99
C THR A 23 -4.24 -24.75 33.09
N THR A 24 -4.46 -24.84 31.78
CA THR A 24 -3.79 -23.95 30.82
C THR A 24 -4.34 -22.53 30.94
N ASP A 25 -5.67 -22.38 31.08
CA ASP A 25 -6.32 -21.08 31.28
C ASP A 25 -5.93 -20.44 32.60
N ALA A 26 -5.84 -21.21 33.69
CA ALA A 26 -5.42 -20.66 34.98
C ALA A 26 -3.99 -20.07 34.92
N ARG A 27 -3.10 -20.65 34.11
CA ARG A 27 -1.76 -20.10 33.86
C ARG A 27 -1.81 -18.85 32.99
N LEU A 28 -2.55 -18.89 31.87
CA LEU A 28 -2.72 -17.75 30.98
C LEU A 28 -3.33 -16.52 31.68
N LEU A 29 -4.30 -16.75 32.56
CA LEU A 29 -5.03 -15.70 33.28
C LEU A 29 -4.39 -15.33 34.63
N SER A 30 -3.37 -16.06 35.08
CA SER A 30 -2.63 -15.70 36.28
C SER A 30 -1.77 -14.46 36.00
N SER A 31 -1.74 -13.52 36.94
CA SER A 31 -0.88 -12.34 36.81
C SER A 31 0.54 -12.65 37.26
N ARG A 32 1.52 -12.10 36.51
CA ARG A 32 2.97 -11.96 36.78
C ARG A 32 3.92 -12.94 36.09
N ASP A 33 3.98 -12.85 34.77
CA ASP A 33 5.23 -13.13 34.05
C ASP A 33 5.88 -11.81 33.62
N ASP A 34 7.20 -11.82 33.46
CA ASP A 34 8.01 -10.71 32.96
C ASP A 34 7.56 -10.30 31.53
N THR A 35 7.42 -9.00 31.28
CA THR A 35 6.94 -8.44 29.99
C THR A 35 8.05 -8.24 28.96
N ASP A 36 9.29 -8.62 29.28
CA ASP A 36 10.46 -8.51 28.40
C ASP A 36 10.26 -9.06 26.98
N TRP A 37 9.40 -10.08 26.81
CA TRP A 37 9.10 -10.65 25.50
C TRP A 37 8.44 -9.66 24.53
N LEU A 38 7.76 -8.62 25.02
CA LEU A 38 7.13 -7.57 24.19
C LEU A 38 8.16 -6.79 23.36
N HIS A 39 9.43 -6.76 23.80
CA HIS A 39 10.50 -6.00 23.15
C HIS A 39 11.44 -6.89 22.32
N LYS A 40 11.17 -8.19 22.24
CA LYS A 40 12.00 -9.16 21.51
C LYS A 40 11.47 -9.39 20.09
N ASP A 41 12.37 -9.76 19.19
CA ASP A 41 12.04 -9.96 17.77
C ASP A 41 10.93 -10.99 17.50
N PRO A 42 10.79 -12.11 18.23
CA PRO A 42 9.67 -13.02 18.02
C PRO A 42 8.30 -12.35 18.18
N TRP A 43 8.15 -11.44 19.15
CA TRP A 43 6.92 -10.69 19.30
C TRP A 43 6.75 -9.61 18.23
N ARG A 44 7.85 -8.98 17.80
CA ARG A 44 7.82 -8.03 16.66
C ARG A 44 7.33 -8.71 15.39
N VAL A 45 7.77 -9.94 15.11
CA VAL A 45 7.26 -10.72 13.96
C VAL A 45 5.74 -10.89 14.02
N MET A 46 5.20 -11.23 15.20
CA MET A 46 3.75 -11.36 15.37
C MET A 46 3.01 -10.02 15.17
N ARG A 47 3.58 -8.90 15.64
CA ARG A 47 3.01 -7.56 15.41
C ARG A 47 3.07 -7.15 13.94
N ILE A 48 4.17 -7.41 13.25
CA ILE A 48 4.32 -7.16 11.82
C ILE A 48 3.29 -7.98 11.04
N GLN A 49 3.14 -9.26 11.37
CA GLN A 49 2.12 -10.11 10.77
C GLN A 49 0.71 -9.55 10.98
N ALA A 50 0.39 -9.08 12.19
CA ALA A 50 -0.90 -8.46 12.49
C ALA A 50 -1.16 -7.22 11.62
N GLU A 51 -0.17 -6.34 11.43
CA GLU A 51 -0.33 -5.15 10.55
C GLU A 51 -0.60 -5.53 9.09
N PHE A 52 0.02 -6.60 8.58
CA PHE A 52 -0.31 -7.11 7.25
C PHE A 52 -1.73 -7.69 7.18
N VAL A 53 -2.16 -8.44 8.20
CA VAL A 53 -3.52 -9.00 8.24
C VAL A 53 -4.57 -7.90 8.29
N GLU A 54 -4.37 -6.89 9.15
CA GLU A 54 -5.28 -5.75 9.30
C GLU A 54 -5.31 -4.90 8.03
N GLY A 55 -4.14 -4.53 7.48
CA GLY A 55 -4.05 -3.76 6.25
C GLY A 55 -4.65 -4.48 5.05
N PHE A 56 -4.39 -5.79 4.90
CA PHE A 56 -4.98 -6.56 3.80
C PHE A 56 -6.48 -6.73 3.94
N GLY A 57 -6.97 -6.95 5.16
CA GLY A 57 -8.40 -7.07 5.43
C GLY A 57 -9.16 -5.77 5.17
N ALA A 58 -8.63 -4.64 5.64
CA ALA A 58 -9.27 -3.34 5.50
C ALA A 58 -9.37 -2.87 4.04
N LEU A 59 -8.39 -3.22 3.19
CA LEU A 59 -8.30 -2.75 1.80
C LEU A 59 -8.78 -3.81 0.78
N ALA A 60 -9.24 -4.98 1.23
CA ALA A 60 -9.56 -6.12 0.36
C ALA A 60 -10.59 -5.82 -0.73
N GLU A 61 -11.57 -4.96 -0.43
CA GLU A 61 -12.71 -4.64 -1.29
C GLU A 61 -12.69 -3.21 -1.83
N LEU A 62 -11.55 -2.50 -1.73
CA LEU A 62 -11.45 -1.08 -2.07
C LEU A 62 -11.75 -0.79 -3.56
N GLY A 63 -11.48 -1.75 -4.45
CA GLY A 63 -11.61 -1.55 -5.90
C GLY A 63 -10.42 -0.82 -6.51
N PRO A 64 -10.57 -0.21 -7.70
CA PRO A 64 -9.53 0.61 -8.32
C PRO A 64 -9.17 1.80 -7.43
N ALA A 65 -7.89 2.06 -7.23
CA ALA A 65 -7.44 3.21 -6.44
C ALA A 65 -6.15 3.82 -7.01
N VAL A 66 -5.90 5.08 -6.67
CA VAL A 66 -4.65 5.78 -6.97
C VAL A 66 -4.12 6.35 -5.67
N SER A 67 -2.81 6.19 -5.44
CA SER A 67 -2.17 6.79 -4.28
C SER A 67 -1.63 8.16 -4.64
N VAL A 68 -1.94 9.15 -3.79
CA VAL A 68 -1.52 10.53 -3.94
C VAL A 68 -0.54 10.88 -2.83
N PHE A 69 0.67 11.29 -3.21
CA PHE A 69 1.72 11.72 -2.29
C PHE A 69 2.02 13.20 -2.45
N GLY A 70 2.52 13.81 -1.38
CA GLY A 70 2.95 15.20 -1.39
C GLY A 70 3.40 15.66 -0.01
N SER A 71 3.82 16.91 0.08
CA SER A 71 4.27 17.50 1.33
C SER A 71 3.16 17.57 2.38
N ALA A 72 3.46 17.11 3.61
CA ALA A 72 2.64 17.37 4.80
C ALA A 72 2.61 18.87 5.19
N ARG A 73 3.47 19.68 4.57
CA ARG A 73 3.68 21.11 4.90
C ARG A 73 3.05 22.06 3.89
N THR A 74 2.45 21.54 2.81
CA THR A 74 1.70 22.36 1.86
C THR A 74 0.57 23.06 2.60
N ARG A 75 0.43 24.37 2.41
CA ARG A 75 -0.62 25.15 3.08
C ARG A 75 -1.85 25.27 2.18
N PRO A 76 -3.05 25.50 2.73
CA PRO A 76 -4.26 25.68 1.93
C PRO A 76 -4.21 26.84 0.91
N ASP A 77 -3.36 27.84 1.13
CA ASP A 77 -3.16 28.97 0.21
C ASP A 77 -2.11 28.70 -0.89
N ASP A 78 -1.42 27.55 -0.83
CA ASP A 78 -0.46 27.12 -1.84
C ASP A 78 -1.20 26.64 -3.10
N PRO A 79 -0.83 27.07 -4.33
CA PRO A 79 -1.43 26.58 -5.57
C PRO A 79 -1.44 25.05 -5.67
N TYR A 80 -0.42 24.37 -5.16
CA TYR A 80 -0.35 22.90 -5.19
C TYR A 80 -1.37 22.23 -4.26
N TYR A 81 -1.88 22.92 -3.23
CA TYR A 81 -3.00 22.41 -2.44
C TYR A 81 -4.26 22.30 -3.31
N ALA A 82 -4.60 23.39 -4.03
CA ALA A 82 -5.76 23.39 -4.92
C ALA A 82 -5.63 22.34 -6.05
N VAL A 83 -4.43 22.15 -6.60
CA VAL A 83 -4.20 21.10 -7.61
C VAL A 83 -4.32 19.70 -7.01
N ALA A 84 -3.85 19.47 -5.77
CA ALA A 84 -4.03 18.18 -5.09
C ALA A 84 -5.51 17.89 -4.78
N GLU A 85 -6.27 18.91 -4.38
CA GLU A 85 -7.72 18.81 -4.16
C GLU A 85 -8.45 18.46 -5.45
N GLU A 86 -8.20 19.19 -6.54
CA GLU A 86 -8.76 18.90 -7.86
C GLU A 86 -8.36 17.49 -8.36
N THR A 87 -7.13 17.06 -8.07
CA THR A 87 -6.67 15.70 -8.41
C THR A 87 -7.52 14.65 -7.68
N GLY A 88 -7.75 14.84 -6.37
CA GLY A 88 -8.62 13.94 -5.59
C GLY A 88 -10.03 13.87 -6.14
N HIS A 89 -10.61 15.03 -6.47
CA HIS A 89 -11.96 15.14 -7.05
C HIS A 89 -12.07 14.39 -8.38
N ARG A 90 -11.14 14.63 -9.31
CA ARG A 90 -11.13 13.99 -10.63
C ARG A 90 -10.88 12.48 -10.57
N LEU A 91 -10.07 12.01 -9.62
CA LEU A 91 -9.89 10.58 -9.40
C LEU A 91 -11.19 9.92 -8.94
N ALA A 92 -11.90 10.55 -8.01
CA ALA A 92 -13.21 10.07 -7.55
C ALA A 92 -14.24 10.05 -8.70
N ASP A 93 -14.33 11.11 -9.50
CA ASP A 93 -15.18 11.16 -10.70
C ASP A 93 -14.84 10.06 -11.72
N ALA A 94 -13.55 9.69 -11.82
CA ALA A 94 -13.09 8.62 -12.68
C ALA A 94 -13.37 7.21 -12.13
N GLY A 95 -13.97 7.10 -10.93
CA GLY A 95 -14.31 5.84 -10.27
C GLY A 95 -13.14 5.21 -9.50
N TYR A 96 -12.15 6.01 -9.07
CA TYR A 96 -11.01 5.55 -8.29
C TYR A 96 -11.12 6.02 -6.84
N ALA A 97 -10.81 5.13 -5.91
CA ALA A 97 -10.51 5.52 -4.54
C ALA A 97 -9.18 6.30 -4.48
N VAL A 98 -9.06 7.21 -3.52
CA VAL A 98 -7.84 8.00 -3.32
C VAL A 98 -7.16 7.56 -2.04
N ILE A 99 -5.93 7.07 -2.16
CA ILE A 99 -5.12 6.62 -1.03
C ILE A 99 -4.05 7.65 -0.73
N THR A 100 -3.95 8.10 0.51
CA THR A 100 -2.89 9.03 0.95
C THR A 100 -2.23 8.53 2.23
N GLY A 101 -1.27 9.28 2.75
CA GLY A 101 -0.75 9.07 4.10
C GLY A 101 -1.68 9.48 5.24
N GLY A 102 -2.84 10.07 4.95
CA GLY A 102 -3.81 10.56 5.93
C GLY A 102 -3.34 11.78 6.73
N GLY A 103 -2.16 12.34 6.44
CA GLY A 103 -1.64 13.52 7.12
C GLY A 103 -2.19 14.85 6.56
N PRO A 104 -1.67 16.00 7.05
CA PRO A 104 -2.06 17.32 6.58
C PRO A 104 -1.48 17.65 5.19
N GLY A 105 -1.75 18.87 4.70
CA GLY A 105 -1.14 19.42 3.49
C GLY A 105 -1.65 18.78 2.21
N ALA A 106 -0.75 18.41 1.29
CA ALA A 106 -1.16 17.86 -0.01
C ALA A 106 -1.93 16.53 0.12
N MET A 107 -1.67 15.75 1.17
CA MET A 107 -2.42 14.53 1.48
C MET A 107 -3.86 14.86 1.87
N GLU A 108 -4.05 15.82 2.78
CA GLU A 108 -5.37 16.31 3.17
C GLU A 108 -6.14 16.88 1.99
N ALA A 109 -5.50 17.69 1.15
CA ALA A 109 -6.13 18.25 -0.05
C ALA A 109 -6.69 17.15 -0.97
N ALA A 110 -5.88 16.13 -1.27
CA ALA A 110 -6.32 15.00 -2.10
C ALA A 110 -7.45 14.18 -1.44
N ASN A 111 -7.38 13.96 -0.12
CA ASN A 111 -8.47 13.31 0.62
C ASN A 111 -9.76 14.14 0.56
N LYS A 112 -9.66 15.46 0.76
CA LYS A 112 -10.77 16.41 0.70
C LYS A 112 -11.47 16.36 -0.64
N GLY A 113 -10.73 16.52 -1.73
CA GLY A 113 -11.31 16.50 -3.07
C GLY A 113 -12.02 15.20 -3.40
N ALA A 114 -11.44 14.07 -2.99
CA ALA A 114 -12.04 12.74 -3.20
C ALA A 114 -13.34 12.56 -2.39
N GLN A 115 -13.32 12.94 -1.11
CA GLN A 115 -14.48 12.82 -0.24
C GLN A 115 -15.62 13.75 -0.68
N GLU A 116 -15.32 15.00 -1.03
CA GLU A 116 -16.33 15.98 -1.49
C GLU A 116 -16.98 15.59 -2.83
N ALA A 117 -16.27 14.84 -3.67
CA ALA A 117 -16.81 14.24 -4.89
C ALA A 117 -17.65 12.96 -4.64
N GLY A 118 -17.73 12.48 -3.39
CA GLY A 118 -18.42 11.24 -3.03
C GLY A 118 -17.64 9.96 -3.36
N GLY A 119 -16.34 10.07 -3.64
CA GLY A 119 -15.43 8.93 -3.77
C GLY A 119 -14.96 8.40 -2.41
N VAL A 120 -14.25 7.27 -2.43
CA VAL A 120 -13.69 6.69 -1.20
C VAL A 120 -12.33 7.33 -0.90
N SER A 121 -12.22 7.99 0.25
CA SER A 121 -10.99 8.61 0.72
C SER A 121 -10.30 7.75 1.78
N VAL A 122 -9.08 7.29 1.48
CA VAL A 122 -8.29 6.38 2.32
C VAL A 122 -7.08 7.10 2.91
N GLY A 123 -6.82 6.87 4.20
CA GLY A 123 -5.65 7.36 4.93
C GLY A 123 -4.85 6.21 5.53
N LEU A 124 -3.63 6.01 5.04
CA LEU A 124 -2.68 5.05 5.59
C LEU A 124 -1.68 5.82 6.47
N GLY A 125 -2.02 5.97 7.75
CA GLY A 125 -1.21 6.68 8.74
C GLY A 125 0.02 5.90 9.19
N ILE A 126 0.96 6.60 9.85
CA ILE A 126 2.14 5.99 10.48
C ILE A 126 2.38 6.59 11.86
N GLU A 127 2.76 5.77 12.82
CA GLU A 127 3.15 6.21 14.16
C GLU A 127 4.42 7.07 14.10
N LEU A 128 4.30 8.36 14.44
CA LEU A 128 5.39 9.33 14.53
C LEU A 128 5.37 10.04 15.88
N PRO A 129 6.52 10.51 16.39
CA PRO A 129 6.57 11.27 17.64
C PRO A 129 5.88 12.65 17.56
N HIS A 130 5.77 13.20 16.35
CA HIS A 130 5.09 14.46 16.03
C HIS A 130 4.27 14.25 14.74
N GLU A 131 3.24 15.07 14.47
CA GLU A 131 2.25 14.84 13.39
C GLU A 131 1.36 13.59 13.62
N GLN A 132 0.80 13.46 14.83
CA GLN A 132 -0.17 12.43 15.14
C GLN A 132 -1.58 12.89 14.80
N GLY A 133 -2.20 12.25 13.81
CA GLY A 133 -3.58 12.50 13.44
C GLY A 133 -3.86 12.09 12.00
N MET A 134 -5.09 11.67 11.76
CA MET A 134 -5.63 11.51 10.42
C MET A 134 -6.43 12.77 10.12
N ASN A 135 -6.32 13.31 8.90
CA ASN A 135 -7.10 14.47 8.50
C ASN A 135 -8.60 14.14 8.49
N GLU A 136 -9.45 15.17 8.56
CA GLU A 136 -10.90 15.03 8.71
C GLU A 136 -11.62 14.42 7.49
N TYR A 137 -10.94 14.38 6.34
CA TYR A 137 -11.49 13.93 5.06
C TYR A 137 -11.21 12.46 4.77
N VAL A 138 -10.66 11.71 5.72
CA VAL A 138 -10.45 10.26 5.56
C VAL A 138 -11.69 9.49 6.01
N ASP A 139 -12.22 8.65 5.11
CA ASP A 139 -13.34 7.75 5.40
C ASP A 139 -12.85 6.39 5.90
N LEU A 140 -11.77 5.87 5.30
CA LEU A 140 -11.15 4.59 5.64
C LEU A 140 -9.71 4.81 6.14
N GLY A 141 -9.50 4.64 7.43
CA GLY A 141 -8.21 4.84 8.08
C GLY A 141 -7.53 3.55 8.56
N VAL A 142 -6.26 3.35 8.22
CA VAL A 142 -5.41 2.32 8.84
C VAL A 142 -4.14 3.00 9.35
N ASN A 143 -3.80 2.80 10.62
CA ASN A 143 -2.64 3.44 11.25
C ASN A 143 -1.56 2.40 11.54
N PHE A 144 -0.42 2.50 10.86
CA PHE A 144 0.67 1.53 10.94
C PHE A 144 1.73 1.95 11.96
N ARG A 145 2.49 0.99 12.47
CA ARG A 145 3.75 1.29 13.18
C ARG A 145 4.97 1.07 12.30
N TYR A 146 4.88 0.12 11.38
CA TYR A 146 6.01 -0.27 10.54
C TYR A 146 5.90 0.34 9.15
N PHE A 147 6.89 1.18 8.79
CA PHE A 147 6.95 1.85 7.48
C PHE A 147 6.80 0.89 6.31
N PHE A 148 7.50 -0.25 6.32
CA PHE A 148 7.49 -1.19 5.21
C PHE A 148 6.12 -1.89 5.02
N ALA A 149 5.36 -2.08 6.10
CA ALA A 149 4.01 -2.65 6.01
C ALA A 149 3.08 -1.66 5.32
N ARG A 150 3.14 -0.37 5.73
CA ARG A 150 2.42 0.74 5.09
C ARG A 150 2.78 0.90 3.61
N LYS A 151 4.08 0.91 3.28
CA LYS A 151 4.60 1.01 1.91
C LYS A 151 4.03 -0.07 0.99
N THR A 152 3.97 -1.31 1.50
CA THR A 152 3.35 -2.42 0.76
C THR A 152 1.90 -2.13 0.39
N MET A 153 1.12 -1.49 1.26
CA MET A 153 -0.28 -1.19 1.00
C MET A 153 -0.46 -0.14 -0.10
N PHE A 154 0.40 0.89 -0.14
CA PHE A 154 0.37 1.89 -1.22
C PHE A 154 0.56 1.27 -2.59
N VAL A 155 1.50 0.33 -2.73
CA VAL A 155 1.74 -0.30 -4.03
C VAL A 155 0.69 -1.37 -4.34
N LYS A 156 0.34 -2.21 -3.38
CA LYS A 156 -0.55 -3.37 -3.60
C LYS A 156 -1.98 -2.97 -3.96
N TYR A 157 -2.49 -1.90 -3.35
CA TYR A 157 -3.90 -1.49 -3.49
C TYR A 157 -4.09 -0.28 -4.40
N SER A 158 -3.07 0.09 -5.16
CA SER A 158 -3.10 1.21 -6.09
C SER A 158 -2.81 0.73 -7.50
N ASP A 159 -3.41 1.37 -8.49
CA ASP A 159 -3.14 1.13 -9.91
C ASP A 159 -2.11 2.12 -10.48
N GLY A 160 -1.69 3.12 -9.70
CA GLY A 160 -0.71 4.12 -10.08
C GLY A 160 -0.50 5.19 -9.01
N PHE A 161 0.49 6.06 -9.18
CA PHE A 161 0.79 7.17 -8.27
C PHE A 161 0.64 8.53 -8.95
N VAL A 162 0.07 9.48 -8.20
CA VAL A 162 0.20 10.91 -8.47
C VAL A 162 1.03 11.56 -7.36
N VAL A 163 2.08 12.29 -7.75
CA VAL A 163 3.11 12.79 -6.84
C VAL A 163 3.16 14.32 -6.93
N MET A 164 2.54 14.96 -5.94
CA MET A 164 2.58 16.40 -5.72
C MET A 164 3.94 16.82 -5.15
N PRO A 165 4.33 18.10 -5.23
CA PRO A 165 5.56 18.60 -4.63
C PRO A 165 5.71 18.21 -3.17
N GLY A 166 6.88 17.65 -2.83
CA GLY A 166 7.09 16.97 -1.57
C GLY A 166 8.54 16.78 -1.17
N GLY A 167 8.74 16.51 0.13
CA GLY A 167 10.06 16.31 0.73
C GLY A 167 10.53 14.86 0.69
N PHE A 168 11.35 14.46 1.67
CA PHE A 168 11.96 13.13 1.70
C PHE A 168 10.97 11.98 1.74
N GLY A 169 9.87 12.09 2.48
CA GLY A 169 8.84 11.04 2.49
C GLY A 169 8.23 10.83 1.10
N THR A 170 7.97 11.91 0.36
CA THR A 170 7.47 11.85 -1.02
C THR A 170 8.50 11.26 -1.97
N MET A 171 9.78 11.62 -1.82
CA MET A 171 10.87 11.06 -2.64
C MET A 171 11.09 9.57 -2.36
N ASP A 172 10.98 9.14 -1.10
CA ASP A 172 11.09 7.73 -0.69
C ASP A 172 10.06 6.86 -1.44
N GLU A 173 8.79 7.26 -1.43
CA GLU A 173 7.73 6.52 -2.13
C GLU A 173 7.86 6.60 -3.66
N LEU A 174 8.31 7.75 -4.19
CA LEU A 174 8.59 7.91 -5.61
C LEU A 174 9.66 6.93 -6.09
N PHE A 175 10.84 6.90 -5.45
CA PHE A 175 11.94 6.05 -5.88
C PHE A 175 11.68 4.56 -5.60
N GLU A 176 10.89 4.24 -4.58
CA GLU A 176 10.45 2.86 -4.36
C GLU A 176 9.58 2.37 -5.53
N ALA A 177 8.58 3.15 -5.95
CA ALA A 177 7.75 2.79 -7.10
C ALA A 177 8.56 2.64 -8.39
N LEU A 178 9.47 3.57 -8.68
CA LEU A 178 10.34 3.48 -9.85
C LEU A 178 11.20 2.21 -9.84
N THR A 179 11.78 1.87 -8.68
CA THR A 179 12.59 0.67 -8.54
C THR A 179 11.75 -0.59 -8.76
N LEU A 180 10.52 -0.63 -8.26
CA LEU A 180 9.60 -1.77 -8.44
C LEU A 180 9.17 -1.96 -9.91
N VAL A 181 8.95 -0.86 -10.64
CA VAL A 181 8.63 -0.90 -12.08
C VAL A 181 9.86 -1.30 -12.89
N GLN A 182 11.02 -0.67 -12.65
CA GLN A 182 12.28 -0.97 -13.32
C GLN A 182 12.67 -2.44 -13.18
N THR A 183 12.49 -3.02 -11.98
CA THR A 183 12.80 -4.43 -11.71
C THR A 183 11.68 -5.40 -12.08
N ARG A 184 10.60 -4.90 -12.72
CA ARG A 184 9.42 -5.67 -13.14
C ARG A 184 8.74 -6.43 -12.00
N LYS A 185 8.88 -5.94 -10.76
CA LYS A 185 8.12 -6.44 -9.60
C LYS A 185 6.67 -5.98 -9.65
N VAL A 186 6.45 -4.85 -10.30
CA VAL A 186 5.14 -4.41 -10.77
C VAL A 186 5.27 -4.19 -12.28
N LEU A 187 4.38 -4.81 -13.08
CA LEU A 187 4.54 -4.87 -14.54
C LEU A 187 4.42 -3.50 -15.20
N SER A 188 3.39 -2.74 -14.84
CA SER A 188 3.19 -1.38 -15.33
C SER A 188 2.38 -0.61 -14.30
N PHE A 189 2.98 0.46 -13.80
CA PHE A 189 2.45 1.27 -12.70
C PHE A 189 2.76 2.74 -13.02
N PRO A 190 1.81 3.50 -13.55
CA PRO A 190 2.05 4.89 -13.94
C PRO A 190 2.43 5.74 -12.73
N VAL A 191 3.52 6.48 -12.86
CA VAL A 191 3.98 7.44 -11.85
C VAL A 191 3.97 8.83 -12.49
N VAL A 192 3.04 9.68 -12.02
CA VAL A 192 2.82 11.02 -12.57
C VAL A 192 3.17 12.08 -11.54
N LEU A 193 4.05 13.01 -11.92
CA LEU A 193 4.59 14.06 -11.07
C LEU A 193 3.94 15.39 -11.48
N VAL A 194 3.39 16.11 -10.51
CA VAL A 194 2.71 17.39 -10.75
C VAL A 194 3.63 18.55 -10.36
N GLY A 195 3.78 19.51 -11.27
CA GLY A 195 4.59 20.71 -11.11
C GLY A 195 5.96 20.58 -11.80
N ARG A 196 6.03 20.92 -13.09
CA ARG A 196 7.29 20.88 -13.86
C ARG A 196 8.38 21.75 -13.27
N ASP A 197 8.02 22.92 -12.75
CA ASP A 197 8.97 23.84 -12.11
C ASP A 197 9.62 23.21 -10.86
N TYR A 198 8.87 22.40 -10.11
CA TYR A 198 9.36 21.74 -8.90
C TYR A 198 10.23 20.51 -9.26
N TRP A 199 9.75 19.67 -10.17
CA TRP A 199 10.39 18.38 -10.48
C TRP A 199 11.46 18.45 -11.57
N GLY A 200 11.52 19.52 -12.34
CA GLY A 200 12.40 19.66 -13.50
C GLY A 200 13.87 19.37 -13.18
N GLY A 201 14.39 19.96 -12.10
CA GLY A 201 15.79 19.74 -11.71
C GLY A 201 16.11 18.28 -11.36
N LEU A 202 15.18 17.56 -10.71
CA LEU A 202 15.35 16.14 -10.40
C LEU A 202 15.28 15.28 -11.67
N HIS A 203 14.27 15.55 -12.51
CA HIS A 203 14.08 14.85 -13.77
C HIS A 203 15.27 15.02 -14.72
N ASP A 204 15.81 16.23 -14.83
CA ASP A 204 17.01 16.52 -15.63
C ASP A 204 18.25 15.81 -15.07
N TRP A 205 18.41 15.76 -13.74
CA TRP A 205 19.50 15.03 -13.11
C TRP A 205 19.44 13.52 -13.38
N ILE A 206 18.24 12.93 -13.35
CA ILE A 206 18.03 11.51 -13.71
C ILE A 206 18.40 11.29 -15.18
N ARG A 207 17.90 12.12 -16.10
CA ARG A 207 18.13 11.99 -17.55
C ARG A 207 19.57 12.20 -17.99
N THR A 208 20.31 13.03 -17.25
CA THR A 208 21.69 13.37 -17.59
C THR A 208 22.63 12.55 -16.72
N THR A 209 22.71 12.84 -15.43
CA THR A 209 23.75 12.31 -14.55
C THR A 209 23.64 10.79 -14.36
N LEU A 210 22.43 10.26 -14.10
CA LEU A 210 22.29 8.82 -13.84
C LEU A 210 22.46 7.99 -15.12
N VAL A 211 21.92 8.47 -16.24
CA VAL A 211 22.05 7.81 -17.55
C VAL A 211 23.49 7.88 -18.04
N ASP A 212 24.13 9.06 -18.01
CA ASP A 212 25.53 9.24 -18.43
C ASP A 212 26.50 8.40 -17.59
N ALA A 213 26.20 8.24 -16.30
CA ALA A 213 26.97 7.37 -15.40
C ALA A 213 26.68 5.87 -15.58
N GLY A 214 25.70 5.49 -16.41
CA GLY A 214 25.30 4.10 -16.63
C GLY A 214 24.67 3.43 -15.40
N THR A 215 24.09 4.22 -14.50
CA THR A 215 23.45 3.72 -13.26
C THR A 215 21.96 3.41 -13.42
N VAL A 216 21.36 3.89 -14.51
CA VAL A 216 20.00 3.55 -14.99
C VAL A 216 20.05 3.37 -16.52
N SER A 217 19.06 2.68 -17.08
CA SER A 217 18.93 2.51 -18.54
C SER A 217 18.45 3.82 -19.20
N PRO A 218 18.76 4.07 -20.49
CA PRO A 218 18.31 5.27 -21.19
C PRO A 218 16.79 5.45 -21.24
N GLU A 219 16.02 4.37 -21.12
CA GLU A 219 14.55 4.35 -21.14
C GLU A 219 13.93 4.54 -19.74
N ASP A 220 14.69 4.32 -18.66
CA ASP A 220 14.16 4.43 -17.29
C ASP A 220 13.60 5.83 -16.94
N PRO A 221 14.14 6.96 -17.46
CA PRO A 221 13.52 8.26 -17.26
C PRO A 221 12.11 8.39 -17.86
N GLU A 222 11.73 7.54 -18.82
CA GLU A 222 10.39 7.54 -19.41
C GLU A 222 9.32 6.96 -18.48
N LEU A 223 9.73 6.32 -17.38
CA LEU A 223 8.85 5.87 -16.30
C LEU A 223 8.20 7.05 -15.54
N LEU A 224 8.78 8.25 -15.68
CA LEU A 224 8.32 9.47 -15.04
C LEU A 224 7.55 10.35 -16.03
N HIS A 225 6.32 10.69 -15.70
CA HIS A 225 5.55 11.67 -16.46
C HIS A 225 5.40 12.95 -15.64
N VAL A 226 5.93 14.07 -16.13
CA VAL A 226 5.84 15.36 -15.43
C VAL A 226 4.82 16.26 -16.12
N VAL A 227 3.82 16.70 -15.37
CA VAL A 227 2.68 17.52 -15.84
C VAL A 227 2.44 18.69 -14.90
N ASP A 228 1.55 19.62 -15.25
CA ASP A 228 1.28 20.80 -14.42
C ASP A 228 -0.14 20.83 -13.84
N THR A 229 -1.07 20.08 -14.42
CA THR A 229 -2.48 20.13 -14.05
C THR A 229 -2.99 18.81 -13.48
N ALA A 230 -4.01 18.91 -12.63
CA ALA A 230 -4.75 17.75 -12.13
C ALA A 230 -5.40 16.95 -13.27
N GLU A 231 -5.88 17.64 -14.31
CA GLU A 231 -6.48 17.02 -15.49
C GLU A 231 -5.49 16.10 -16.21
N GLU A 232 -4.34 16.62 -16.62
CA GLU A 232 -3.29 15.83 -17.27
C GLU A 232 -2.82 14.67 -16.38
N ALA A 233 -2.70 14.91 -15.08
CA ALA A 233 -2.27 13.89 -14.13
C ALA A 233 -3.25 12.72 -14.08
N VAL A 234 -4.54 13.02 -13.93
CA VAL A 234 -5.60 12.01 -13.85
C VAL A 234 -5.79 11.29 -15.18
N GLU A 235 -5.79 12.00 -16.31
CA GLU A 235 -5.89 11.38 -17.63
C GLU A 235 -4.77 10.36 -17.88
N LEU A 236 -3.53 10.72 -17.54
CA LEU A 236 -2.37 9.83 -17.73
C LEU A 236 -2.41 8.63 -16.79
N VAL A 237 -2.64 8.85 -15.49
CA VAL A 237 -2.61 7.75 -14.50
C VAL A 237 -3.77 6.80 -14.71
N VAL A 238 -4.99 7.30 -14.90
CA VAL A 238 -6.19 6.47 -15.11
C VAL A 238 -6.17 5.82 -16.49
N GLY A 239 -5.78 6.56 -17.53
CA GLY A 239 -5.69 6.02 -18.89
C GLY A 239 -4.69 4.87 -18.97
N THR A 240 -3.55 5.01 -18.31
CA THR A 240 -2.53 3.94 -18.26
C THR A 240 -3.00 2.78 -17.39
N ALA A 241 -3.50 3.04 -16.17
CA ALA A 241 -4.03 2.01 -15.28
C ALA A 241 -5.11 1.14 -15.96
N LYS A 242 -6.05 1.77 -16.68
CA LYS A 242 -7.11 1.05 -17.41
C LYS A 242 -6.55 0.15 -18.51
N ARG A 243 -5.56 0.64 -19.28
CA ARG A 243 -4.88 -0.19 -20.31
C ARG A 243 -4.19 -1.39 -19.69
N VAL A 244 -3.40 -1.16 -18.63
CA VAL A 244 -2.68 -2.24 -17.93
C VAL A 244 -3.63 -3.30 -17.38
N ARG A 245 -4.75 -2.89 -16.79
CA ARG A 245 -5.77 -3.83 -16.29
C ARG A 245 -6.44 -4.60 -17.42
N ALA A 246 -6.73 -3.95 -18.55
CA ALA A 246 -7.30 -4.61 -19.72
C ALA A 246 -6.34 -5.65 -20.30
N ASP A 247 -5.05 -5.31 -20.42
CA ASP A 247 -4.02 -6.21 -20.93
C ASP A 247 -3.82 -7.41 -20.00
N ALA A 248 -3.74 -7.18 -18.69
CA ALA A 248 -3.64 -8.25 -17.70
C ALA A 248 -4.85 -9.19 -17.71
N ALA A 249 -6.07 -8.64 -17.84
CA ALA A 249 -7.29 -9.43 -17.95
C ALA A 249 -7.33 -10.26 -19.25
N ALA A 250 -6.90 -9.68 -20.37
CA ALA A 250 -6.82 -10.39 -21.64
C ALA A 250 -5.78 -11.53 -21.59
N GLN A 251 -4.63 -11.30 -20.98
CA GLN A 251 -3.59 -12.32 -20.80
C GLN A 251 -4.06 -13.46 -19.90
N ALA A 252 -4.68 -13.15 -18.74
CA ALA A 252 -5.22 -14.16 -17.85
C ALA A 252 -6.33 -15.00 -18.52
N ALA A 253 -7.19 -14.39 -19.34
CA ALA A 253 -8.20 -15.11 -20.11
C ALA A 253 -7.59 -16.03 -21.17
N ALA A 254 -6.51 -15.60 -21.84
CA ALA A 254 -5.79 -16.43 -22.81
C ALA A 254 -5.10 -17.63 -22.13
N GLU A 255 -4.42 -17.42 -21.01
CA GLU A 255 -3.78 -18.48 -20.22
C GLU A 255 -4.80 -19.51 -19.70
N ALA A 256 -5.96 -19.04 -19.23
CA ALA A 256 -7.04 -19.92 -18.80
C ALA A 256 -7.64 -20.75 -19.96
N ALA A 257 -7.79 -20.15 -21.14
CA ALA A 257 -8.26 -20.84 -22.33
C ALA A 257 -7.26 -21.92 -22.81
N GLU A 258 -5.96 -21.61 -22.80
CA GLU A 258 -4.91 -22.56 -23.15
C GLU A 258 -4.85 -23.72 -22.14
N ALA A 259 -4.94 -23.43 -20.84
CA ALA A 259 -4.99 -24.46 -19.80
C ALA A 259 -6.21 -25.38 -19.94
N ALA A 260 -7.38 -24.81 -20.27
CA ALA A 260 -8.60 -25.59 -20.51
C ALA A 260 -8.49 -26.48 -21.77
N GLN A 261 -7.89 -25.98 -22.85
CA GLN A 261 -7.63 -26.76 -24.06
C GLN A 261 -6.63 -27.90 -23.80
N ALA A 262 -5.57 -27.64 -23.03
CA ALA A 262 -4.59 -28.65 -22.66
C ALA A 262 -5.16 -29.74 -21.74
N ALA A 263 -6.10 -29.39 -20.85
CA ALA A 263 -6.81 -30.37 -20.01
C ALA A 263 -7.74 -31.25 -20.87
N ALA A 264 -8.54 -30.65 -21.76
CA ALA A 264 -9.44 -31.38 -22.64
C ALA A 264 -8.72 -32.33 -23.60
N ALA A 265 -7.49 -31.98 -24.04
CA ALA A 265 -6.67 -32.86 -24.87
C ALA A 265 -6.12 -34.08 -24.11
N ARG A 266 -5.92 -33.98 -22.79
CA ARG A 266 -5.45 -35.09 -21.95
C ARG A 266 -6.57 -36.07 -21.60
N ASP A 267 -7.79 -35.57 -21.39
CA ASP A 267 -8.96 -36.39 -21.08
C ASP A 267 -9.52 -37.12 -22.32
N GLY A 268 -9.08 -36.77 -23.53
CA GLY A 268 -9.47 -37.40 -24.79
C GLY A 268 -8.54 -38.54 -25.27
N GLU A 269 -7.47 -38.84 -24.54
CA GLU A 269 -6.51 -39.91 -24.85
C GLU A 269 -6.63 -41.16 -23.93
N GLU A 270 -7.60 -41.19 -23.00
CA GLU A 270 -8.04 -42.40 -22.24
C GLU A 270 -9.28 -43.06 -22.85
#